data_AF-A0A538H5D6-F1
#
_entry.id   AF-A0A538H5D6-F1
#
_cell.length_a   1.000
_cell.length_b   1.000
_cell.length_c   1.000
_cell.angle_alpha   90.00
_cell.angle_beta   90.00
_cell.angle_gamma   90.00
#
_symmetry.space_group_name_H-M   'P 1'
#
loop_
_entity.id
_entity.type
_entity.pdbx_description
1 polymer ?
#
loop_
_entity_poly.entity_id
_entity_poly.type
_entity_poly.pdbx_seq_one_letter_code
_entity_poly.pdbx_strand_id
1 'polypeptide(L)'
;MRGRAAVLLDPGELRLAGGAMLAAGLTLPALPGHPSFHCPLRALTGLPCPLCGLSTSVEETVHFHLGDALAANPLGVLLVLVAVALLVLRPARLALPRAVVPTVLAASWLFELHRFSFL
;
A
#
# COMPACT_ATOMS: atom_id res chain seq x y z
N MET A 1 19.71 25.62 9.91
CA MET A 1 18.76 25.61 8.76
C MET A 1 18.04 24.26 8.61
N ARG A 2 17.43 23.71 9.68
CA ARG A 2 16.72 22.41 9.68
C ARG A 2 15.22 22.64 9.91
N GLY A 3 14.56 23.35 8.99
CA GLY A 3 13.24 23.90 9.24
C GLY A 3 12.04 23.10 8.71
N ARG A 4 12.19 22.29 7.65
CA ARG A 4 11.06 21.67 6.96
C ARG A 4 11.44 20.32 6.36
N ALA A 5 11.75 19.33 7.20
CA ALA A 5 12.00 17.96 6.73
C ALA A 5 10.76 17.05 6.84
N ALA A 6 9.81 17.36 7.73
CA ALA A 6 8.58 16.58 7.90
C ALA A 6 7.35 17.23 7.24
N VAL A 7 6.48 16.40 6.67
CA VAL A 7 5.13 16.76 6.21
C VAL A 7 4.18 16.51 7.38
N LEU A 8 3.39 17.53 7.74
CA LEU A 8 2.27 17.34 8.64
C LEU A 8 1.11 16.76 7.85
N LEU A 9 0.60 15.63 8.32
CA LEU A 9 -0.58 14.99 7.75
C LEU A 9 -1.74 15.15 8.72
N ASP A 10 -2.94 15.38 8.19
CA ASP A 10 -4.15 15.37 8.98
C ASP A 10 -4.48 13.91 9.36
N PRO A 11 -4.46 13.56 10.66
CA PRO A 11 -4.73 12.19 11.07
C PRO A 11 -6.18 11.76 10.81
N GLY A 12 -7.11 12.71 10.72
CA GLY A 12 -8.52 12.47 10.40
C GLY A 12 -8.68 11.99 8.96
N GLU A 13 -8.10 12.72 7.99
CA GLU A 13 -8.11 12.32 6.58
C GLU A 13 -7.43 10.97 6.37
N LEU A 14 -6.29 10.73 7.03
CA LEU A 14 -5.56 9.48 6.87
C LEU A 14 -6.31 8.28 7.48
N ARG A 15 -7.06 8.50 8.58
CA ARG A 15 -7.95 7.48 9.15
C ARG A 15 -9.14 7.19 8.23
N LEU A 16 -9.72 8.22 7.62
CA LEU A 16 -10.82 8.04 6.65
C LEU A 16 -10.32 7.23 5.44
N ALA A 17 -9.18 7.61 4.87
CA ALA A 17 -8.58 6.92 3.74
C ALA A 17 -8.20 5.46 4.10
N GLY A 18 -7.55 5.25 5.24
CA GLY A 18 -7.20 3.92 5.72
C GLY A 18 -8.42 3.05 6.01
N GLY A 19 -9.46 3.61 6.64
CA GLY A 19 -10.72 2.91 6.88
C GLY A 19 -11.45 2.53 5.59
N ALA A 20 -11.50 3.45 4.62
CA ALA A 20 -12.09 3.19 3.30
C ALA A 20 -11.32 2.10 2.55
N MET A 21 -9.98 2.11 2.61
CA MET A 21 -9.14 1.08 2.01
C MET A 21 -9.40 -0.31 2.62
N LEU A 22 -9.46 -0.41 3.95
CA LEU A 22 -9.75 -1.68 4.64
C LEU A 22 -11.16 -2.19 4.34
N ALA A 23 -12.15 -1.29 4.36
CA ALA A 23 -13.53 -1.64 4.00
C ALA A 23 -13.61 -2.12 2.55
N ALA A 24 -12.93 -1.45 1.62
CA ALA A 24 -12.89 -1.85 0.22
C ALA A 24 -12.24 -3.23 0.06
N GLY A 25 -11.07 -3.47 0.64
CA GLY A 25 -10.38 -4.77 0.56
C GLY A 25 -11.18 -5.93 1.15
N LEU A 26 -12.04 -5.66 2.14
CA LEU A 26 -12.90 -6.69 2.74
C LEU A 26 -14.18 -6.96 1.93
N THR A 27 -14.71 -5.93 1.24
CA THR A 27 -16.04 -6.00 0.62
C THR A 27 -16.00 -6.24 -0.87
N LEU A 28 -15.05 -5.66 -1.61
CA LEU A 28 -14.96 -5.80 -3.07
C LEU A 28 -14.85 -7.26 -3.55
N PRO A 29 -14.05 -8.14 -2.91
CA PRO A 29 -13.95 -9.53 -3.32
C PRO A 29 -15.26 -10.33 -3.19
N ALA A 30 -16.18 -9.87 -2.33
CA ALA A 30 -17.48 -10.50 -2.15
C ALA A 30 -18.51 -10.06 -3.22
N LEU A 31 -18.21 -9.02 -4.01
CA LEU A 31 -19.11 -8.57 -5.07
C LEU A 31 -18.93 -9.43 -6.34
N PRO A 32 -20.02 -9.98 -6.90
CA PRO A 32 -19.96 -10.71 -8.17
C PRO A 32 -19.52 -9.77 -9.29
N GLY A 33 -18.42 -10.11 -9.97
CA GLY A 33 -17.83 -9.30 -11.04
C GLY A 33 -16.65 -8.44 -10.61
N HIS A 34 -15.99 -8.74 -9.48
CA HIS A 34 -14.73 -8.08 -9.14
C HIS A 34 -13.75 -8.16 -10.35
N PRO A 35 -13.28 -7.04 -10.89
CA PRO A 35 -12.26 -7.11 -11.92
C PRO A 35 -10.97 -7.51 -11.23
N SER A 36 -10.45 -8.71 -11.52
CA SER A 36 -9.05 -9.02 -11.23
C SER A 36 -8.21 -8.09 -12.11
N PHE A 37 -7.94 -6.88 -11.62
CA PHE A 37 -7.27 -5.83 -12.37
C PHE A 37 -5.83 -6.24 -12.64
N HIS A 38 -5.60 -6.86 -13.80
CA HIS A 38 -4.27 -6.99 -14.36
C HIS A 38 -3.80 -5.59 -14.76
N CYS A 39 -2.67 -5.14 -14.18
CA CYS A 39 -2.16 -3.78 -14.42
C CYS A 39 -1.91 -3.56 -15.92
N PRO A 40 -2.70 -2.69 -16.60
CA PRO A 40 -2.59 -2.49 -18.04
C PRO A 40 -1.22 -1.89 -18.41
N LEU A 41 -0.61 -1.12 -17.51
CA LEU A 41 0.73 -0.58 -17.70
C LEU A 41 1.78 -1.69 -17.87
N ARG A 42 1.72 -2.75 -17.04
CA ARG A 42 2.61 -3.92 -17.18
C ARG A 42 2.31 -4.69 -18.47
N ALA A 43 1.04 -4.83 -18.83
CA ALA A 43 0.64 -5.50 -20.06
C ALA A 43 1.11 -4.75 -21.32
N LEU A 44 1.15 -3.42 -21.29
CA LEU A 44 1.54 -2.58 -22.43
C LEU A 44 3.04 -2.25 -22.48
N THR A 45 3.70 -2.04 -21.33
CA THR A 45 5.10 -1.56 -21.27
C THR A 45 6.09 -2.60 -20.80
N GLY A 46 5.64 -3.70 -20.17
CA GLY A 46 6.50 -4.68 -19.54
C GLY A 46 7.21 -4.21 -18.26
N LEU A 47 7.11 -2.92 -17.90
CA LEU A 47 7.73 -2.39 -16.68
C LEU A 47 6.92 -2.75 -15.43
N PRO A 48 7.55 -3.31 -14.39
CA PRO A 48 6.90 -3.50 -13.11
C PRO A 48 6.86 -2.16 -12.35
N CYS A 49 5.65 -1.70 -12.07
CA CYS A 49 5.39 -0.50 -11.29
C CYS A 49 5.51 -0.79 -9.78
N PRO A 50 5.89 0.18 -8.92
CA PRO A 50 5.98 -0.04 -7.47
C PRO A 50 4.63 -0.35 -6.80
N LEU A 51 3.52 -0.06 -7.49
CA LEU A 51 2.15 -0.25 -7.02
C LEU A 51 1.50 -1.53 -7.58
N CYS A 52 2.26 -2.32 -8.33
CA CYS A 52 1.73 -3.50 -9.00
C CYS A 52 1.37 -4.55 -7.92
N GLY A 53 0.15 -5.09 -7.97
CA GLY A 53 -0.34 -6.05 -6.96
C GLY A 53 -0.69 -5.46 -5.59
N LEU A 54 -0.75 -4.13 -5.43
CA LEU A 54 -1.01 -3.51 -4.14
C LEU A 54 -2.43 -3.80 -3.60
N SER A 55 -3.45 -3.75 -4.46
CA SER A 55 -4.83 -4.06 -4.07
C SER A 55 -4.97 -5.52 -3.64
N THR A 56 -4.39 -6.44 -4.40
CA THR A 56 -4.35 -7.87 -4.05
C THR A 56 -3.63 -8.09 -2.72
N SER A 57 -2.50 -7.42 -2.49
CA SER A 57 -1.81 -7.52 -1.20
C SER A 57 -2.66 -7.02 -0.04
N VAL A 58 -3.37 -5.90 -0.20
CA VAL A 58 -4.30 -5.38 0.82
C VAL A 58 -5.42 -6.40 1.08
N GLU A 59 -6.05 -6.92 0.03
CA GLU A 59 -7.10 -7.94 0.11
C GLU A 59 -6.60 -9.20 0.85
N GLU A 60 -5.50 -9.80 0.42
CA GLU A 60 -4.94 -10.98 1.08
C GLU A 60 -4.51 -10.68 2.53
N THR A 61 -4.00 -9.48 2.81
CA THR A 61 -3.65 -9.08 4.19
C THR A 61 -4.89 -9.00 5.07
N VAL A 62 -6.00 -8.40 4.60
CA VAL A 62 -7.23 -8.31 5.41
C VAL A 62 -7.93 -9.66 5.57
N HIS A 63 -7.69 -10.62 4.66
CA HIS A 63 -8.14 -12.01 4.77
C HIS A 63 -7.15 -12.91 5.53
N PHE A 64 -6.09 -12.35 6.12
CA PHE A 64 -5.04 -13.05 6.89
C PHE A 64 -4.16 -14.02 6.07
N HIS A 65 -4.14 -13.92 4.75
CA HIS A 65 -3.24 -14.67 3.87
C HIS A 65 -1.93 -13.89 3.63
N LEU A 66 -1.10 -13.81 4.67
CA LEU A 66 0.12 -12.99 4.64
C LEU A 66 1.16 -13.49 3.61
N GLY A 67 1.21 -14.79 3.35
CA GLY A 67 2.12 -15.36 2.34
C GLY A 67 1.81 -14.83 0.95
N ASP A 68 0.54 -14.91 0.55
CA ASP A 68 0.07 -14.42 -0.75
C ASP A 68 0.14 -12.89 -0.82
N ALA A 69 -0.14 -12.19 0.28
CA ALA A 69 0.00 -10.74 0.35
C ALA A 69 1.46 -10.26 0.12
N LEU A 70 2.43 -10.92 0.75
CA LEU A 70 3.86 -10.60 0.58
C LEU A 70 4.34 -10.97 -0.83
N ALA A 71 3.87 -12.08 -1.38
CA ALA A 71 4.16 -12.48 -2.76
C ALA A 71 3.56 -11.48 -3.77
N ALA A 72 2.39 -10.91 -3.46
CA ALA A 72 1.71 -9.92 -4.28
C ALA A 72 2.45 -8.57 -4.27
N ASN A 73 2.62 -7.96 -3.08
CA ASN A 73 3.40 -6.74 -2.87
C ASN A 73 3.58 -6.47 -1.35
N PRO A 74 4.80 -6.43 -0.79
CA PRO A 74 4.99 -6.20 0.64
C PRO A 74 4.50 -4.82 1.12
N LEU A 75 4.38 -3.84 0.21
CA LEU A 75 3.84 -2.52 0.54
C LEU A 75 2.38 -2.59 1.00
N GLY A 76 1.58 -3.51 0.46
CA GLY A 76 0.16 -3.63 0.83
C GLY A 76 -0.01 -4.05 2.30
N VAL A 77 0.81 -4.99 2.76
CA VAL A 77 0.86 -5.39 4.18
C VAL A 77 1.22 -4.20 5.06
N LEU A 78 2.24 -3.42 4.68
CA LEU A 78 2.65 -2.22 5.41
C LEU A 78 1.53 -1.18 5.48
N LEU A 79 0.81 -0.94 4.37
CA LEU A 79 -0.32 -0.01 4.34
C LEU A 79 -1.46 -0.44 5.26
N VAL A 80 -1.80 -1.74 5.28
CA VAL A 80 -2.82 -2.28 6.19
C VAL A 80 -2.41 -2.10 7.64
N LEU A 81 -1.16 -2.41 8.00
CA LEU A 81 -0.64 -2.21 9.36
C LEU A 81 -0.71 -0.73 9.79
N VAL A 82 -0.31 0.18 8.90
CA VAL A 82 -0.39 1.63 9.17
C VAL A 82 -1.84 2.08 9.32
N ALA A 83 -2.74 1.63 8.45
CA ALA A 83 -4.17 1.96 8.53
C ALA A 83 -4.78 1.50 9.86
N VAL A 84 -4.52 0.24 10.27
CA VAL A 84 -4.96 -0.31 11.56
C VAL A 84 -4.36 0.48 12.73
N ALA A 85 -3.05 0.74 12.71
CA ALA A 85 -2.38 1.51 13.76
C ALA A 85 -2.98 2.91 13.92
N LEU A 86 -3.32 3.59 12.83
CA LEU A 86 -3.94 4.92 12.88
C LEU A 86 -5.35 4.90 13.45
N LEU A 87 -6.13 3.85 13.14
CA LEU A 87 -7.49 3.67 13.66
C LEU A 87 -7.50 3.32 15.16
N VAL A 88 -6.51 2.54 15.62
CA VAL A 88 -6.38 2.09 17.01
C VAL A 88 -5.72 3.15 17.89
N LEU A 89 -4.54 3.66 17.50
CA LEU A 89 -3.73 4.55 18.34
C LEU A 89 -4.20 6.01 18.30
N ARG A 90 -4.98 6.38 17.27
CA ARG A 90 -5.61 7.70 17.10
C ARG A 90 -4.67 8.87 17.45
N PRO A 91 -3.49 8.96 16.81
CA PRO A 91 -2.53 10.00 17.12
C PRO A 91 -3.13 11.40 16.89
N ALA A 92 -2.83 12.32 17.81
CA ALA A 92 -3.30 13.71 17.73
C ALA A 92 -2.56 14.51 16.65
N ARG A 93 -1.33 14.11 16.31
CA ARG A 93 -0.51 14.71 15.25
C ARG A 93 0.29 13.63 14.56
N LEU A 94 0.43 13.74 13.24
CA LEU A 94 1.28 12.87 12.45
C LEU A 94 2.27 13.73 11.65
N ALA A 95 3.56 13.53 11.91
CA ALA A 95 4.64 14.17 11.20
C ALA A 95 5.47 13.09 10.53
N LEU A 96 5.43 13.05 9.20
CA LEU A 96 6.16 12.05 8.42
C LEU A 96 7.37 12.71 7.75
N PRO A 97 8.59 12.16 7.85
CA PRO A 97 9.73 12.67 7.09
C PRO A 97 9.42 12.64 5.59
N ARG A 98 9.72 13.72 4.86
CA ARG A 98 9.51 13.82 3.40
C ARG A 98 10.19 12.68 2.63
N ALA A 99 11.28 12.13 3.18
CA ALA A 99 12.02 11.03 2.58
C ALA A 99 11.29 9.68 2.68
N VAL A 100 10.27 9.52 3.55
CA VAL A 100 9.59 8.22 3.73
C VAL A 100 8.89 7.78 2.45
N VAL A 101 8.12 8.66 1.81
CA VAL A 101 7.38 8.29 0.59
C VAL A 101 8.33 7.82 -0.54
N PRO A 102 9.38 8.57 -0.94
CA PRO A 102 10.26 8.11 -2.00
C PRO A 102 11.08 6.88 -1.61
N THR A 103 11.48 6.73 -0.34
CA THR A 103 12.22 5.54 0.10
C THR A 103 11.36 4.28 0.09
N VAL A 104 10.11 4.38 0.55
CA VAL A 104 9.15 3.27 0.49
C VAL A 104 8.81 2.90 -0.95
N LEU A 105 8.59 3.89 -1.82
CA LEU A 105 8.35 3.64 -3.25
C LEU A 105 9.59 3.00 -3.92
N ALA A 106 10.79 3.48 -3.64
CA ALA A 106 12.02 2.92 -4.19
C ALA A 106 12.26 1.48 -3.69
N ALA A 107 12.02 1.19 -2.41
CA ALA A 107 12.12 -0.16 -1.86
C ALA A 107 11.09 -1.11 -2.48
N SER A 108 9.84 -0.66 -2.64
CA SER A 108 8.78 -1.43 -3.30
C SER A 108 9.11 -1.68 -4.77
N TRP A 109 9.70 -0.70 -5.44
CA TRP A 109 10.14 -0.85 -6.83
C TRP A 109 11.30 -1.83 -6.97
N LEU A 110 12.29 -1.77 -6.07
CA LEU A 110 13.40 -2.71 -6.04
C LEU A 110 12.93 -4.15 -5.82
N PHE A 111 11.97 -4.35 -4.91
CA PHE A 111 11.34 -5.65 -4.70
C PHE A 111 10.67 -6.17 -5.98
N GLU A 112 9.94 -5.30 -6.67
CA GLU A 112 9.28 -5.65 -7.92
C GLU A 112 10.28 -5.99 -9.04
N LEU A 113 11.38 -5.24 -9.16
CA LEU A 113 12.45 -5.55 -10.10
C LEU A 113 13.08 -6.92 -9.82
N HIS A 114 13.33 -7.24 -8.54
CA HIS A 114 13.82 -8.56 -8.13
C HIS A 114 12.80 -9.67 -8.41
N ARG A 115 11.52 -9.43 -8.10
CA ARG A 115 10.43 -10.40 -8.33
C ARG A 115 10.28 -10.75 -9.82
N PHE A 116 10.41 -9.76 -10.70
CA PHE A 116 10.31 -9.95 -12.15
C PHE A 116 11.65 -10.27 -12.83
N SER A 117 12.68 -10.61 -12.05
CA SER A 117 13.96 -11.12 -12.57
C SER A 117 14.68 -10.13 -13.49
N PHE A 118 14.46 -8.82 -13.28
CA PHE A 118 15.24 -7.76 -13.94
C PHE A 118 16.61 -7.53 -13.26
N LEU A 119 16.82 -8.13 -12.08
CA LEU A 119 18.04 -8.05 -11.28
C LEU A 119 18.47 -9.45 -10.81
#